data_AF-A0A0C9UNP1-F1
#
_entry.id   AF-A0A0C9UNP1-F1
#
_cell.length_a   1.000
_cell.length_b   1.000
_cell.length_c   1.000
_cell.angle_alpha   90.00
_cell.angle_beta   90.00
_cell.angle_gamma   90.00
#
_symmetry.space_group_name_H-M   'P 1'
#
loop_
_entity.id
_entity.type
_entity.pdbx_description
1 polymer ?
#
loop_
_entity_poly.entity_id
_entity_poly.type
_entity_poly.pdbx_seq_one_letter_code
_entity_poly.pdbx_strand_id
1 'polypeptide(L)'
;MRESNFAFPATNRAAVCITSHLYDRRALDTTAPLPLFNTLTHLTTLSSTSPRIREILVMDGGLERLVRILHDFCSNPPPPEPPTHLALQCLVNIGVRGSELIRARVVQAGALDVVGCILEAWL
;
A
#
# COMPACT_ATOMS: atom_id res chain seq x y z
N MET A 1 4.40 7.18 -27.79
CA MET A 1 3.60 7.55 -26.61
C MET A 1 4.26 6.92 -25.40
N ARG A 2 4.78 7.73 -24.49
CA ARG A 2 5.40 7.27 -23.24
C ARG A 2 4.74 8.09 -22.15
N GLU A 3 3.64 7.58 -21.61
CA GLU A 3 3.09 8.12 -20.37
C GLU A 3 4.03 7.68 -19.25
N SER A 4 5.00 8.55 -18.98
CA SER A 4 6.00 8.33 -17.96
C SER A 4 5.53 8.99 -16.68
N ASN A 5 5.28 8.15 -15.67
CA ASN A 5 5.37 8.37 -14.23
C ASN A 5 5.50 9.84 -13.85
N PHE A 6 4.50 10.39 -13.15
CA PHE A 6 4.50 11.73 -12.56
C PHE A 6 5.89 12.17 -12.07
N ALA A 7 6.67 12.77 -12.97
CA ALA A 7 7.83 13.56 -12.63
C ALA A 7 7.24 14.91 -12.24
N PHE A 8 7.56 15.41 -11.05
CA PHE A 8 7.26 16.80 -10.70
C PHE A 8 8.29 17.68 -11.42
N PRO A 9 7.99 18.24 -12.61
CA PRO A 9 9.03 18.83 -13.47
C PRO A 9 9.58 20.13 -12.87
N ALA A 10 8.79 20.79 -12.01
CA ALA A 10 9.20 21.99 -11.30
C ALA A 10 10.33 21.76 -10.27
N THR A 11 10.62 20.52 -9.85
CA THR A 11 11.63 20.23 -8.81
C THR A 11 12.70 19.20 -9.22
N ASN A 12 12.63 18.62 -10.42
CA ASN A 12 13.64 17.69 -10.96
C ASN A 12 14.03 16.54 -9.99
N ARG A 13 13.05 15.93 -9.31
CA ARG A 13 13.29 14.79 -8.40
C ARG A 13 12.83 13.46 -9.00
N ALA A 14 13.60 12.41 -8.73
CA ALA A 14 13.28 11.01 -9.07
C ALA A 14 11.97 10.55 -8.39
N ALA A 15 11.40 9.43 -8.86
CA ALA A 15 10.20 8.82 -8.27
C ALA A 15 10.34 8.70 -6.74
N VAL A 16 9.34 9.21 -6.01
CA VAL A 16 9.32 9.16 -4.55
C VAL A 16 9.02 7.71 -4.13
N CYS A 17 9.95 7.10 -3.40
CA CYS A 17 9.80 5.74 -2.87
C CYS A 17 9.91 5.76 -1.34
N ILE A 18 9.17 4.88 -0.67
CA ILE A 18 9.36 4.62 0.76
C ILE A 18 10.67 3.84 0.94
N THR A 19 11.43 4.17 1.99
CA THR A 19 12.64 3.45 2.40
C THR A 19 12.50 2.99 3.85
N SER A 20 13.47 2.24 4.37
CA SER A 20 13.50 1.79 5.78
C SER A 20 13.51 2.92 6.81
N HIS A 21 13.77 4.16 6.40
CA HIS A 21 13.88 5.32 7.30
C HIS A 21 12.96 6.48 6.92
N LEU A 22 12.32 6.42 5.75
CA LEU A 22 11.50 7.51 5.23
C LEU A 22 10.17 6.95 4.71
N TYR A 23 9.10 7.43 5.33
CA TYR A 23 7.75 7.24 4.84
C TYR A 23 7.28 8.52 4.13
N ASP A 24 6.86 8.40 2.87
CA ASP A 24 6.20 9.45 2.10
C ASP A 24 4.96 8.85 1.42
N ARG A 25 3.78 9.33 1.81
CA ARG A 25 2.48 8.86 1.34
C ARG A 25 2.34 8.85 -0.19
N ARG A 26 2.99 9.79 -0.88
CA ARG A 26 2.91 9.94 -2.34
C ARG A 26 3.54 8.77 -3.08
N ALA A 27 4.44 8.04 -2.44
CA ALA A 27 5.05 6.84 -3.01
C ALA A 27 4.02 5.75 -3.32
N LEU A 28 2.88 5.73 -2.61
CA LEU A 28 1.78 4.80 -2.86
C LEU A 28 0.92 5.20 -4.08
N ASP A 29 1.11 6.39 -4.63
CA ASP A 29 0.37 6.87 -5.80
C ASP A 29 1.13 6.68 -7.11
N THR A 30 2.28 5.99 -7.07
CA THR A 30 3.07 5.67 -8.26
C THR A 30 2.33 4.71 -9.19
N THR A 31 2.41 4.98 -10.49
CA THR A 31 1.81 4.15 -11.56
C THR A 31 2.78 3.09 -12.09
N ALA A 32 4.08 3.21 -11.78
CA ALA A 32 5.06 2.23 -12.24
C ALA A 32 5.13 1.03 -11.29
N PRO A 33 5.20 -0.21 -11.83
CA PRO A 33 5.19 -1.42 -11.02
C PRO A 33 6.45 -1.55 -10.14
N LEU A 34 7.63 -1.20 -10.65
CA LEU A 34 8.89 -1.36 -9.92
C LEU A 34 9.04 -0.41 -8.71
N PRO A 35 8.78 0.91 -8.82
CA PRO A 35 8.74 1.80 -7.65
C PRO A 35 7.67 1.41 -6.63
N LEU A 36 6.51 0.92 -7.09
CA LEU A 36 5.46 0.44 -6.20
C LEU A 36 5.93 -0.79 -5.41
N PHE A 37 6.55 -1.75 -6.08
CA PHE A 37 7.14 -2.93 -5.46
C PHE A 37 8.18 -2.57 -4.39
N ASN A 38 9.12 -1.66 -4.71
CA ASN A 38 10.13 -1.20 -3.76
C ASN A 38 9.49 -0.51 -2.54
N THR A 39 8.50 0.35 -2.81
CA THR A 39 7.74 1.07 -1.77
C THR A 39 7.04 0.09 -0.83
N LEU A 40 6.31 -0.89 -1.36
CA LEU A 40 5.58 -1.89 -0.56
C LEU A 40 6.52 -2.83 0.20
N THR A 41 7.68 -3.16 -0.38
CA THR A 41 8.73 -3.95 0.30
C THR A 41 9.21 -3.26 1.58
N HIS A 42 9.60 -1.98 1.47
CA HIS A 42 10.03 -1.20 2.64
C HIS A 42 8.87 -0.86 3.59
N LEU A 43 7.66 -0.65 3.07
CA LEU A 43 6.49 -0.38 3.90
C LEU A 43 6.09 -1.60 4.74
N THR A 44 6.31 -2.82 4.24
CA THR A 44 6.03 -4.06 4.98
C THR A 44 6.88 -4.13 6.26
N THR A 45 8.16 -3.77 6.18
CA THR A 45 9.04 -3.77 7.35
C THR A 45 8.72 -2.62 8.31
N LEU A 46 8.41 -1.42 7.79
CA LEU A 46 8.01 -0.27 8.60
C LEU A 46 6.68 -0.48 9.33
N SER A 47 5.66 -1.00 8.64
CA SER A 47 4.34 -1.27 9.24
C SER A 47 4.40 -2.36 10.32
N SER A 48 5.34 -3.31 10.20
CA SER A 48 5.60 -4.33 11.21
C SER A 48 6.28 -3.77 12.46
N THR A 49 7.33 -2.96 12.27
CA THR A 49 8.22 -2.53 13.37
C THR A 49 7.80 -1.23 14.05
N SER A 50 7.16 -0.29 13.35
CA SER A 50 6.88 1.05 13.87
C SER A 50 5.38 1.29 14.13
N PRO A 51 4.94 1.42 15.40
CA PRO A 51 3.55 1.81 15.70
C PRO A 51 3.22 3.20 15.15
N ARG A 52 4.19 4.11 15.15
CA ARG A 52 4.02 5.47 14.63
C ARG A 52 3.69 5.47 13.13
N ILE A 53 4.33 4.60 12.35
CA ILE A 53 4.02 4.47 10.92
C ILE A 53 2.59 3.95 10.72
N ARG A 54 2.13 2.99 11.53
CA ARG A 54 0.75 2.50 11.47
C ARG A 54 -0.27 3.61 11.76
N GLU A 55 0.00 4.47 12.75
CA GLU A 55 -0.83 5.64 13.02
C GLU A 55 -0.85 6.61 11.83
N ILE A 56 0.34 6.95 11.29
CA ILE A 56 0.45 7.88 10.17
C ILE A 56 -0.34 7.37 8.95
N LEU A 57 -0.18 6.08 8.59
CA LEU A 57 -0.90 5.43 7.48
C LEU A 57 -2.42 5.54 7.60
N VAL A 58 -2.96 5.52 8.82
CA VAL A 58 -4.41 5.63 9.06
C VAL A 58 -4.87 7.09 9.02
N MET A 59 -4.01 8.02 9.42
CA MET A 59 -4.34 9.44 9.51
C MET A 59 -4.20 10.19 8.18
N ASP A 60 -3.26 9.76 7.33
CA ASP A 60 -2.92 10.43 6.06
C ASP A 60 -3.62 9.85 4.82
N GLY A 61 -4.51 8.88 5.01
CA GLY A 61 -5.21 8.19 3.92
C GLY A 61 -4.36 7.13 3.19
N GLY A 62 -3.23 6.71 3.76
CA GLY A 62 -2.36 5.65 3.25
C GLY A 62 -3.01 4.27 3.28
N LEU A 63 -3.77 3.99 4.33
CA LEU A 63 -4.57 2.78 4.48
C LEU A 63 -5.57 2.63 3.33
N GLU A 64 -6.36 3.66 3.04
CA GLU A 64 -7.36 3.64 1.97
C GLU A 64 -6.71 3.45 0.60
N ARG A 65 -5.51 3.99 0.39
CA ARG A 65 -4.76 3.75 -0.83
C ARG A 65 -4.22 2.33 -0.93
N LEU A 66 -3.74 1.76 0.17
CA LEU A 66 -3.37 0.34 0.22
C LEU A 66 -4.56 -0.56 -0.13
N VAL A 67 -5.74 -0.26 0.43
CA VAL A 67 -6.97 -1.01 0.10
C VAL A 67 -7.31 -0.86 -1.38
N ARG A 68 -7.26 0.35 -1.95
CA ARG A 68 -7.48 0.56 -3.39
C ARG A 68 -6.48 -0.20 -4.26
N ILE A 69 -5.18 -0.17 -3.92
CA ILE A 69 -4.16 -0.94 -4.63
C ILE A 69 -4.53 -2.42 -4.66
N LEU A 70 -4.93 -2.98 -3.52
CA LEU A 70 -5.35 -4.38 -3.44
C LEU A 70 -6.64 -4.66 -4.24
N HIS A 71 -7.61 -3.75 -4.18
CA HIS A 71 -8.86 -3.85 -4.96
C HIS A 71 -8.59 -3.82 -6.47
N ASP A 72 -7.72 -2.92 -6.94
CA ASP A 72 -7.32 -2.80 -8.34
C ASP A 72 -6.67 -4.10 -8.83
N PHE A 73 -5.83 -4.73 -7.99
CA PHE A 73 -5.26 -6.04 -8.28
C PHE A 73 -6.29 -7.16 -8.36
N CYS A 74 -7.31 -7.15 -7.48
CA CYS A 74 -8.36 -8.16 -7.52
C CYS A 74 -9.23 -8.01 -8.79
N SER A 75 -9.50 -6.76 -9.19
CA SER A 75 -10.30 -6.47 -10.38
C SER A 75 -9.55 -6.76 -11.69
N ASN A 76 -8.23 -6.55 -11.71
CA ASN A 76 -7.38 -6.75 -12.87
C ASN A 76 -6.09 -7.47 -12.48
N PRO A 77 -6.12 -8.81 -12.26
CA PRO A 77 -4.93 -9.54 -11.85
C PRO A 77 -3.86 -9.50 -12.95
N PRO A 78 -2.69 -8.89 -12.71
CA PRO A 78 -1.58 -8.97 -13.64
C PRO A 78 -0.93 -10.37 -13.55
N PRO A 79 -0.39 -10.92 -14.65
CA PRO A 79 0.40 -12.16 -14.63
C PRO A 79 1.77 -11.94 -13.95
N PRO A 80 2.55 -12.99 -13.64
CA PRO A 80 2.32 -14.08 -12.69
C PRO A 80 2.74 -13.75 -11.24
N GLU A 81 3.25 -12.54 -10.92
CA GLU A 81 3.61 -12.19 -9.53
C GLU A 81 3.36 -10.71 -9.24
N PRO A 82 2.18 -10.33 -8.72
CA PRO A 82 1.90 -8.96 -8.34
C PRO A 82 2.47 -8.63 -6.94
N PRO A 83 2.72 -7.35 -6.64
CA PRO A 83 3.02 -6.89 -5.27
C PRO A 83 1.80 -6.99 -4.31
N THR A 84 0.77 -7.75 -4.67
CA THR A 84 -0.42 -8.03 -3.84
C THR A 84 -0.05 -8.62 -2.49
N HIS A 85 0.88 -9.57 -2.45
CA HIS A 85 1.29 -10.19 -1.19
C HIS A 85 1.93 -9.17 -0.23
N LEU A 86 2.73 -8.22 -0.75
CA LEU A 86 3.33 -7.15 0.06
C LEU A 86 2.29 -6.15 0.57
N ALA A 87 1.36 -5.73 -0.30
CA ALA A 87 0.29 -4.82 0.09
C ALA A 87 -0.65 -5.48 1.12
N LEU A 88 -0.98 -6.76 0.94
CA LEU A 88 -1.79 -7.53 1.88
C LEU A 88 -1.05 -7.71 3.21
N GLN A 89 0.25 -8.01 3.17
CA GLN A 89 1.06 -8.10 4.37
C GLN A 89 1.11 -6.77 5.13
N CYS A 90 1.21 -5.63 4.42
CA CYS A 90 1.11 -4.31 5.04
C CYS A 90 -0.23 -4.12 5.74
N LEU A 91 -1.33 -4.45 5.06
CA LEU A 91 -2.68 -4.33 5.62
C LEU A 91 -2.86 -5.20 6.88
N VAL A 92 -2.40 -6.45 6.84
CA VAL A 92 -2.42 -7.38 7.98
C VAL A 92 -1.55 -6.86 9.13
N ASN A 93 -0.36 -6.34 8.85
CA ASN A 93 0.50 -5.75 9.87
C ASN A 93 -0.17 -4.57 10.59
N ILE A 94 -0.89 -3.71 9.83
CA ILE A 94 -1.65 -2.58 10.39
C ILE A 94 -2.77 -3.08 11.29
N GLY A 95 -3.55 -4.07 10.84
CA GLY A 95 -4.68 -4.62 11.59
C GLY A 95 -4.28 -5.39 12.85
N VAL A 96 -3.34 -6.34 12.73
CA VAL A 96 -2.94 -7.23 13.83
C VAL A 96 -2.18 -6.48 14.92
N ARG A 97 -1.31 -5.53 14.54
CA ARG A 97 -0.45 -4.77 15.47
C ARG A 97 -1.01 -3.38 15.82
N GLY A 98 -2.20 -3.05 15.31
CA GLY A 98 -2.88 -1.78 15.54
C GLY A 98 -3.64 -1.74 16.85
N SER A 99 -3.89 -0.53 17.37
CA SER A 99 -4.84 -0.29 18.45
C SER A 99 -6.28 -0.58 18.00
N GLU A 100 -7.23 -0.59 18.93
CA GLU A 100 -8.66 -0.76 18.60
C GLU A 100 -9.14 0.27 17.58
N LEU A 101 -8.74 1.54 17.74
CA LEU A 101 -9.07 2.61 16.80
C LEU A 101 -8.51 2.34 15.40
N ILE A 102 -7.26 1.85 15.30
CA ILE A 102 -6.66 1.46 14.01
C ILE A 102 -7.45 0.31 13.39
N ARG A 103 -7.82 -0.72 14.17
CA ARG A 103 -8.61 -1.85 13.66
C ARG A 103 -9.99 -1.42 13.15
N ALA A 104 -10.67 -0.52 13.86
CA ALA A 104 -11.93 0.05 13.41
C ALA A 104 -11.76 0.79 12.07
N ARG A 105 -10.66 1.56 11.92
CA ARG A 105 -10.34 2.25 10.66
C ARG A 105 -10.01 1.28 9.52
N VAL A 106 -9.30 0.18 9.79
CA VAL A 106 -9.05 -0.89 8.80
C VAL A 106 -10.35 -1.44 8.24
N VAL A 107 -11.33 -1.72 9.11
CA VAL A 107 -12.67 -2.17 8.68
C VAL A 107 -13.37 -1.09 7.85
N GLN A 108 -13.40 0.15 8.33
CA GLN A 108 -14.04 1.28 7.64
C GLN A 108 -13.40 1.60 6.29
N ALA A 109 -12.11 1.30 6.11
CA ALA A 109 -11.40 1.52 4.86
C ALA A 109 -11.76 0.50 3.76
N GLY A 110 -12.57 -0.53 4.05
CA GLY A 110 -12.96 -1.57 3.08
C GLY A 110 -12.00 -2.76 3.02
N ALA A 111 -11.20 -3.00 4.08
CA ALA A 111 -10.26 -4.11 4.11
C ALA A 111 -10.94 -5.49 3.99
N LEU A 112 -12.16 -5.63 4.52
CA LEU A 112 -12.90 -6.90 4.49
C LEU A 112 -13.32 -7.29 3.08
N ASP A 113 -13.76 -6.31 2.27
CA ASP A 113 -14.17 -6.54 0.88
C ASP A 113 -13.01 -7.06 0.04
N VAL A 114 -11.82 -6.47 0.24
CA VAL A 114 -10.59 -6.90 -0.42
C VAL A 114 -10.18 -8.31 0.02
N VAL A 115 -10.20 -8.60 1.32
CA VAL A 115 -9.84 -9.94 1.81
C VAL A 115 -10.83 -10.99 1.27
N GLY A 116 -12.13 -10.68 1.24
CA GLY A 116 -13.15 -11.53 0.64
C GLY A 116 -12.85 -11.80 -0.83
N CYS A 117 -12.57 -10.75 -1.61
CA CYS A 117 -12.27 -10.89 -3.03
C CYS A 117 -10.99 -11.70 -3.30
N ILE A 118 -9.94 -11.52 -2.49
CA ILE A 118 -8.74 -12.35 -2.58
C ILE A 118 -9.09 -13.81 -2.29
N LEU A 119 -9.82 -14.09 -1.20
CA LEU A 119 -10.21 -15.46 -0.84
C LEU A 119 -11.07 -16.14 -1.91
N GLU A 120 -11.98 -15.42 -2.55
CA GLU A 120 -12.77 -15.91 -3.69
C GLU A 120 -11.88 -16.26 -4.89
N ALA A 121 -10.82 -15.50 -5.15
CA ALA A 121 -9.88 -15.81 -6.23
C ALA A 121 -9.03 -17.07 -5.99
N TRP A 122 -8.96 -17.56 -4.74
CA TRP A 122 -8.26 -18.80 -4.38
C TRP A 122 -9.17 -20.03 -4.30
N LEU A 123 -10.49 -19.85 -4.36
CA LEU A 123 -11.50 -20.92 -4.25
C LEU A 123 -11.94 -21.42 -5.63
#